data_AF-A0AAE3DSC6-F1
#
_entry.id   AF-A0AAE3DSC6-F1
#
_cell.length_a   1.000
_cell.length_b   1.000
_cell.length_c   1.000
_cell.angle_alpha   90.00
_cell.angle_beta   90.00
_cell.angle_gamma   90.00
#
_symmetry.space_group_name_H-M   'P 1'
#
loop_
_entity.id
_entity.type
_entity.pdbx_description
1 polymer ?
#
loop_
_entity_poly.entity_id
_entity_poly.type
_entity_poly.pdbx_seq_one_letter_code
_entity_poly.pdbx_strand_id
1 'polypeptide(L)' 'MHSEADRVNDSGSCFSGALPSIDNLTCSIGGCRFAYGQNIEDVYAKADQLLYEAKKKGRNCYVLGKL' A
#
# COMPACT_ATOMS: atom_id res chain seq x y z
N MET A 1 22.84 18.82 -1.10
CA MET A 1 22.89 17.41 -0.67
C MET A 1 22.33 17.31 0.74
N HIS A 2 21.01 17.25 0.92
CA HIS A 2 20.41 16.74 2.15
C HIS A 2 19.14 16.00 1.74
N SER A 3 19.16 14.71 2.05
CA SER A 3 18.18 13.69 1.75
C SER A 3 17.20 13.66 2.91
N GLU A 4 15.94 14.03 2.68
CA GLU A 4 14.84 13.79 3.62
C GLU A 4 13.69 13.12 2.87
N ALA A 5 13.92 11.85 2.54
CA ALA A 5 12.92 10.98 1.94
C ALA A 5 12.72 9.76 2.84
N ASP A 6 12.32 9.99 4.09
CA ASP A 6 11.97 8.91 5.02
C ASP A 6 10.84 9.34 5.95
N ARG A 7 9.67 9.57 5.36
CA ARG A 7 8.39 9.50 6.08
C ARG A 7 7.50 8.52 5.35
N VAL A 8 7.93 7.26 5.33
CA VAL A 8 7.00 6.14 5.14
C VAL A 8 6.14 6.12 6.40
N ASN A 9 4.96 6.74 6.30
CA ASN A 9 3.94 6.66 7.33
C ASN A 9 3.52 5.19 7.43
N ASP A 10 4.10 4.48 8.39
CA ASP A 10 3.69 3.14 8.82
C ASP A 10 2.30 3.24 9.47
N SER A 11 1.27 3.38 8.65
CA SER A 11 -0.13 3.18 9.04
C SER A 11 -0.53 1.73 8.75
N GLY A 12 0.31 0.79 9.17
CA GLY A 12 0.17 -0.64 8.92
C GLY A 12 -0.17 -1.48 10.16
N SER A 13 -0.28 -0.90 11.34
CA SER A 13 -0.36 -1.67 12.59
C SER A 13 -1.62 -1.36 13.40
N CYS A 14 -2.75 -1.98 13.06
CA CYS A 14 -3.89 -2.13 14.00
C CYS A 14 -4.87 -3.26 13.63
N PHE A 15 -4.52 -4.23 12.77
CA PHE A 15 -5.43 -5.35 12.47
C PHE A 15 -5.16 -6.61 13.31
N SER A 16 -4.65 -6.45 14.53
CA SER A 16 -4.30 -7.57 15.41
C SER A 16 -5.43 -8.02 16.35
N GLY A 17 -6.59 -7.35 16.33
CA GLY A 17 -7.67 -7.60 17.30
C GLY A 17 -8.93 -8.30 16.77
N ALA A 18 -9.05 -8.52 15.45
CA ALA A 18 -10.32 -8.90 14.83
C ALA A 18 -10.32 -10.27 14.12
N LEU A 19 -9.18 -10.96 14.07
CA LEU A 19 -9.07 -12.21 13.32
C LEU A 19 -8.90 -13.38 14.30
N PRO A 20 -9.76 -14.42 14.23
CA PRO A 20 -9.53 -15.66 14.97
C PRO A 20 -8.16 -16.22 14.59
N SER A 21 -7.56 -17.06 15.43
CA SER A 21 -6.23 -17.65 15.28
C SER A 21 -6.01 -18.26 13.89
N ILE A 22 -5.64 -17.43 12.93
CA ILE A 22 -5.36 -17.79 11.54
C ILE A 22 -3.85 -17.76 11.47
N ASP A 23 -3.25 -18.94 11.54
CA ASP A 23 -1.80 -19.10 11.56
C ASP A 23 -1.13 -18.56 10.28
N ASN A 24 -1.88 -18.39 9.18
CA ASN A 24 -1.35 -17.95 7.89
C ASN A 24 -2.33 -17.05 7.14
N LEU A 25 -2.31 -15.76 7.44
CA LEU A 25 -3.04 -14.74 6.67
C LEU A 25 -2.11 -14.07 5.68
N THR A 26 -2.55 -13.99 4.42
CA THR A 26 -1.81 -13.30 3.36
C THR A 26 -2.58 -12.08 2.89
N CYS A 27 -1.86 -11.00 2.65
CA CYS A 27 -2.42 -9.74 2.18
C CYS A 27 -1.80 -9.38 0.82
N SER A 28 -2.58 -8.68 0.00
CA SER A 28 -2.06 -8.04 -1.22
C SER A 28 -1.89 -6.55 -0.94
N ILE A 29 -0.86 -5.92 -1.51
CA ILE A 29 -0.50 -4.53 -1.21
C ILE A 29 -0.39 -3.74 -2.52
N GLY A 30 -1.03 -2.58 -2.59
CA GLY A 30 -0.88 -1.61 -3.67
C GLY A 30 -0.28 -0.31 -3.14
N GLY A 31 0.83 0.14 -3.72
CA GLY A 31 1.51 1.37 -3.28
C GLY A 31 1.82 2.29 -4.45
N CYS A 32 1.59 3.59 -4.27
CA CYS A 32 1.88 4.60 -5.27
C CYS A 32 2.93 5.60 -4.76
N ARG A 33 4.02 5.77 -5.50
CA ARG A 33 4.98 6.84 -5.27
C ARG A 33 4.47 8.12 -5.95
N PHE A 34 4.36 9.20 -5.17
CA PHE A 34 3.92 10.50 -5.66
C PHE A 34 4.88 11.60 -5.25
N ALA A 35 4.80 12.74 -5.95
CA ALA A 35 5.54 13.94 -5.59
C ALA A 35 4.68 14.87 -4.72
N TYR A 36 5.33 15.69 -3.89
CA TYR A 36 4.63 16.70 -3.09
C TYR A 36 3.85 17.67 -3.99
N GLY A 37 2.63 18.04 -3.56
CA GLY A 37 1.73 18.90 -4.34
C GLY A 37 0.79 18.14 -5.30
N GLN A 38 0.91 16.81 -5.38
CA GLN A 38 -0.06 15.96 -6.09
C GLN A 38 -1.41 15.92 -5.36
N ASN A 39 -2.49 15.79 -6.12
CA ASN A 39 -3.83 15.63 -5.55
C ASN A 39 -3.90 14.28 -4.82
N ILE A 40 -4.33 14.30 -3.56
CA ILE A 40 -4.32 13.12 -2.71
C ILE A 40 -5.35 12.06 -3.16
N GLU A 41 -6.47 12.49 -3.75
CA GLU A 41 -7.51 11.60 -4.28
C GLU A 41 -6.97 10.77 -5.44
N ASP A 42 -6.19 11.38 -6.33
CA ASP A 42 -5.53 10.68 -7.44
C ASP A 42 -4.49 9.66 -6.94
N VAL A 43 -3.74 10.02 -5.89
CA VAL A 43 -2.79 9.12 -5.23
C VAL A 43 -3.49 7.90 -4.64
N TYR A 44 -4.61 8.11 -3.93
CA TYR A 44 -5.40 7.02 -3.35
C TYR A 44 -6.05 6.15 -4.43
N ALA A 45 -6.63 6.77 -5.46
CA ALA A 45 -7.23 6.05 -6.58
C ALA A 45 -6.19 5.18 -7.28
N LYS A 46 -4.97 5.67 -7.46
CA LYS A 46 -3.88 4.87 -8.06
C LYS A 46 -3.44 3.73 -7.14
N ALA A 47 -3.29 3.99 -5.84
CA ALA A 47 -2.93 2.95 -4.89
C ALA A 47 -3.97 1.82 -4.86
N ASP A 48 -5.26 2.15 -4.89
CA ASP A 48 -6.36 1.17 -4.94
C ASP A 48 -6.34 0.36 -6.24
N GLN A 49 -6.11 1.00 -7.39
CA GLN A 49 -5.92 0.29 -8.66
C GLN A 49 -4.79 -0.74 -8.57
N LEU A 50 -3.63 -0.36 -8.03
CA LEU A 50 -2.47 -1.24 -7.88
C LEU A 50 -2.75 -2.38 -6.89
N LEU A 51 -3.52 -2.12 -5.84
CA LEU A 51 -3.97 -3.16 -4.91
C LEU A 51 -4.85 -4.18 -5.63
N TYR A 52 -5.76 -3.73 -6.48
CA TYR A 52 -6.59 -4.63 -7.30
C TYR A 52 -5.77 -5.41 -8.33
N GLU A 53 -4.73 -4.83 -8.90
CA GLU A 53 -3.78 -5.57 -9.74
C GLU A 53 -3.06 -6.67 -8.95
N ALA A 54 -2.60 -6.38 -7.73
CA ALA A 54 -2.01 -7.37 -6.85
C ALA A 54 -2.99 -8.51 -6.54
N LYS A 55 -4.26 -8.19 -6.28
CA LYS A 55 -5.31 -9.20 -6.09
C LYS A 55 -5.52 -10.07 -7.34
N LYS A 56 -5.48 -9.49 -8.53
CA LYS A 56 -5.65 -10.21 -9.81
C LYS A 56 -4.45 -11.09 -10.17
N LYS A 57 -3.23 -10.72 -9.76
CA LYS A 57 -1.99 -11.48 -10.02
C LYS A 57 -1.84 -12.77 -9.20
N GLY A 58 -2.84 -13.15 -8.39
CA GLY A 58 -2.82 -14.36 -7.57
C GLY A 58 -2.86 -14.09 -6.06
N ARG A 59 -2.97 -12.82 -5.63
CA ARG A 59 -2.90 -12.38 -4.23
C ARG A 59 -1.52 -12.64 -3.60
N ASN A 60 -1.36 -12.38 -2.30
CA ASN A 60 -0.10 -12.52 -1.56
C ASN A 60 1.11 -11.83 -2.25
N CYS A 61 0.88 -10.69 -2.89
CA CYS A 61 1.91 -9.96 -3.61
C CYS A 61 1.69 -8.46 -3.46
N TYR A 62 2.74 -7.70 -3.76
CA TYR A 62 2.69 -6.25 -3.77
C TYR A 62 2.88 -5.72 -5.18
N VAL A 63 2.25 -4.59 -5.48
CA VAL A 63 2.43 -3.86 -6.74
C VAL A 63 2.71 -2.40 -6.41
N LEU A 64 3.84 -1.90 -6.93
CA LEU A 64 4.25 -0.51 -6.76
C LEU A 64 4.17 0.22 -8.09
N GLY A 65 3.60 1.42 -8.06
CA GLY A 65 3.49 2.30 -9.21
C GLY A 65 3.92 3.72 -8.87
N LYS A 66 3.82 4.60 -9.87
CA LYS A 66 4.14 6.02 -9.75
C LYS A 66 3.01 6.85 -10.35
N LEU A 67 2.75 8.01 -9.74
CA LEU A 67 1.98 9.10 -10.32
C LEU A 67 2.90 10.11 -11.03
#